data_AF-A0A1W9V0Z4-F1
#
_entry.id   AF-A0A1W9V0Z4-F1
#
_cell.length_a   1.000
_cell.length_b   1.000
_cell.length_c   1.000
_cell.angle_alpha   90.00
_cell.angle_beta   90.00
_cell.angle_gamma   90.00
#
_symmetry.space_group_name_H-M   'P 1'
#
loop_
_entity.id
_entity.type
_entity.pdbx_description
1 polymer ?
#
loop_
_entity_poly.entity_id
_entity_poly.type
_entity_poly.pdbx_seq_one_letter_code
_entity_poly.pdbx_strand_id
1 'polypeptide(L)'
;MPKTFYTERDIEDFARQGVRSLDVDEDVVLTDLARDKARRLGIELVRPHDKPPAAPERPYIATPSPSASSPSPEPASKRIAPTQPSTAQASVPKLTTSANGDDLYNRVRDAVVARLGDTVDAQLLETIIKRVLQNVSTK
;
A
#
# COMPACT_ATOMS: atom_id res chain seq x y z
N MET A 1 20.05 -26.61 -17.20
CA MET A 1 18.71 -26.82 -17.78
C MET A 1 18.48 -25.78 -18.90
N PRO A 2 17.58 -26.04 -19.86
CA PRO A 2 17.33 -25.11 -20.96
C PRO A 2 16.48 -23.92 -20.52
N LYS A 3 16.94 -22.70 -20.83
CA LYS A 3 16.25 -21.44 -20.53
C LYS A 3 15.02 -21.23 -21.39
N THR A 4 13.94 -20.74 -20.79
CA THR A 4 12.70 -20.37 -21.47
C THR A 4 12.69 -18.88 -21.80
N PHE A 5 12.48 -18.53 -23.07
CA PHE A 5 12.44 -17.14 -23.51
C PHE A 5 11.01 -16.74 -23.86
N TYR A 6 10.47 -15.74 -23.15
CA TYR A 6 9.18 -15.16 -23.49
C TYR A 6 9.36 -13.87 -24.27
N THR A 7 8.65 -13.80 -25.39
CA THR A 7 8.60 -12.62 -26.25
C THR A 7 7.32 -11.83 -26.04
N GLU A 8 7.20 -10.70 -26.72
CA GLU A 8 5.99 -9.87 -26.68
C GLU A 8 4.72 -10.67 -27.01
N ARG A 9 4.82 -11.58 -27.99
CA ARG A 9 3.68 -12.38 -28.47
C ARG A 9 3.15 -13.32 -27.39
N ASP A 10 4.06 -13.95 -26.63
CA ASP A 10 3.71 -14.86 -25.54
C ASP A 10 2.93 -14.12 -24.43
N ILE A 11 3.41 -12.94 -24.05
CA ILE A 11 2.75 -12.08 -23.04
C ILE A 11 1.38 -11.61 -23.51
N GLU A 12 1.22 -11.28 -24.79
CA GLU A 12 -0.08 -10.92 -25.35
C GLU A 12 -1.06 -12.10 -25.34
N ASP A 13 -0.59 -13.31 -25.65
CA ASP A 13 -1.41 -14.52 -25.59
C ASP A 13 -1.85 -14.83 -24.16
N PHE A 14 -0.93 -14.73 -23.19
CA PHE A 14 -1.26 -14.88 -21.76
C PHE A 14 -2.34 -13.88 -21.32
N ALA A 15 -2.24 -12.62 -21.74
CA ALA A 15 -3.28 -11.63 -21.44
C ALA A 15 -4.63 -11.99 -22.07
N ARG A 16 -4.64 -12.48 -23.32
CA ARG A 16 -5.86 -12.91 -24.02
C ARG A 16 -6.50 -14.13 -23.36
N GLN A 17 -5.67 -15.02 -22.81
CA GLN A 17 -6.11 -16.17 -22.00
C GLN A 17 -6.61 -15.75 -20.61
N GLY A 18 -6.43 -14.47 -20.22
CA GLY A 18 -6.85 -13.94 -18.93
C GLY A 18 -5.83 -14.17 -17.81
N VAL A 19 -4.61 -14.58 -18.13
CA VAL A 19 -3.50 -14.71 -17.18
C VAL A 19 -3.06 -13.31 -16.76
N ARG A 20 -3.12 -13.04 -15.46
CA ARG A 20 -2.75 -11.74 -14.86
C ARG A 20 -1.49 -11.78 -14.01
N SER A 21 -0.92 -12.97 -13.82
CA SER A 21 0.31 -13.14 -13.06
C SER A 21 1.20 -14.16 -13.76
N LEU A 22 2.46 -13.81 -13.95
CA LEU A 22 3.47 -14.68 -14.53
C LEU A 22 4.63 -14.79 -13.53
N ASP A 23 4.92 -16.02 -13.12
CA ASP A 23 6.08 -16.30 -12.27
C ASP A 23 7.36 -16.23 -13.13
N VAL A 24 8.28 -15.36 -12.74
CA VAL A 24 9.54 -15.13 -13.44
C VAL A 24 10.66 -15.68 -12.57
N ASP A 25 11.00 -16.94 -12.83
CA ASP A 25 12.11 -17.65 -12.21
C ASP A 25 13.46 -17.39 -12.92
N GLU A 26 14.55 -17.98 -12.41
CA GLU A 26 15.93 -17.82 -12.89
C GLU A 26 16.15 -18.39 -14.31
N ASP A 27 15.32 -19.34 -14.71
CA ASP A 27 15.35 -19.96 -16.05
C ASP A 27 14.54 -19.17 -17.10
N VAL A 28 13.72 -18.22 -16.66
CA VAL A 28 12.82 -17.47 -17.53
C VAL A 28 13.43 -16.12 -17.92
N VAL A 29 13.62 -15.93 -19.22
CA VAL A 29 14.16 -14.69 -19.78
C VAL A 29 13.07 -13.97 -20.57
N LEU A 30 12.68 -12.79 -20.08
CA LEU A 30 11.79 -11.89 -20.81
C LEU A 30 12.60 -10.91 -21.65
N THR A 31 12.19 -10.71 -22.89
CA THR A 31 12.68 -9.58 -23.68
C THR A 31 12.16 -8.26 -23.11
N ASP A 32 12.82 -7.15 -23.45
CA ASP A 32 12.43 -5.83 -22.95
C ASP A 32 11.00 -5.45 -23.39
N LEU A 33 10.65 -5.74 -24.66
CA LEU A 33 9.29 -5.60 -25.20
C LEU A 33 8.26 -6.45 -24.46
N ALA A 34 8.62 -7.69 -24.10
CA ALA A 34 7.73 -8.57 -23.34
C ALA A 34 7.44 -8.00 -21.94
N ARG A 35 8.46 -7.47 -21.26
CA ARG A 35 8.30 -6.85 -19.93
C ARG A 35 7.43 -5.59 -20.00
N ASP A 36 7.62 -4.74 -21.01
CA ASP A 36 6.80 -3.54 -21.19
C ASP A 36 5.34 -3.90 -21.51
N LYS A 37 5.12 -4.91 -22.38
CA LYS A 37 3.78 -5.41 -22.65
C LYS A 37 3.09 -6.01 -21.44
N ALA A 38 3.81 -6.77 -20.61
CA ALA A 38 3.27 -7.34 -19.39
C ALA A 38 2.72 -6.22 -18.49
N ARG A 39 3.47 -5.14 -18.32
CA ARG A 39 3.05 -3.95 -17.56
C ARG A 39 1.83 -3.26 -18.18
N ARG A 40 1.80 -3.07 -19.50
CA ARG A 40 0.67 -2.43 -20.20
C ARG A 40 -0.61 -3.25 -20.14
N LEU A 41 -0.50 -4.58 -20.19
CA LEU A 41 -1.63 -5.50 -20.14
C LEU A 41 -2.04 -5.85 -18.71
N GLY A 42 -1.31 -5.37 -17.70
CA GLY A 42 -1.60 -5.63 -16.29
C GLY A 42 -1.22 -7.05 -15.84
N ILE A 43 -0.28 -7.69 -16.52
CA ILE A 43 0.33 -8.94 -16.07
C ILE A 43 1.40 -8.61 -15.03
N GLU A 44 1.17 -9.07 -13.80
CA GLU A 44 2.11 -8.95 -12.69
C GLU A 44 3.23 -10.00 -12.83
N LEU A 45 4.48 -9.52 -12.88
CA LEU A 45 5.65 -10.37 -12.94
C LEU A 45 6.11 -10.67 -11.51
N VAL A 46 5.68 -11.82 -10.99
CA VAL A 46 6.00 -12.24 -9.62
C VAL A 46 7.35 -12.92 -9.64
N ARG A 47 8.26 -12.51 -8.76
CA ARG A 47 9.54 -13.20 -8.58
C ARG A 47 9.49 -13.99 -7.28
N PRO A 48 9.99 -15.24 -7.24
CA PRO A 48 9.96 -16.09 -6.05
C PRO A 48 10.60 -15.43 -4.81
N HIS A 49 11.55 -14.52 -5.02
CA HIS A 49 12.28 -13.83 -3.96
C HIS A 49 11.62 -12.52 -3.46
N ASP A 50 10.43 -12.15 -3.93
CA ASP A 50 9.75 -10.91 -3.53
C ASP A 50 8.95 -11.05 -2.21
N LYS A 51 8.97 -12.23 -1.57
CA LYS A 51 8.42 -12.37 -0.21
C LYS A 51 9.39 -11.78 0.82
N PRO A 52 8.99 -10.80 1.64
CA PRO A 52 9.84 -10.34 2.73
C PRO A 52 10.13 -11.55 3.64
N PRO A 53 11.40 -11.76 4.06
CA PRO A 53 11.72 -12.82 4.99
C PRO A 53 10.84 -12.64 6.22
N ALA A 54 10.16 -13.73 6.61
CA ALA A 54 9.32 -13.75 7.79
C ALA A 54 10.12 -13.17 8.97
N ALA A 55 9.59 -12.12 9.60
CA ALA A 55 10.24 -11.47 10.70
C ALA A 55 10.53 -12.52 11.80
N PRO A 56 11.73 -12.50 12.42
CA PRO A 56 12.07 -13.46 13.47
C PRO A 56 11.04 -13.42 14.60
N GLU A 57 10.52 -14.59 15.00
CA GLU A 57 9.61 -14.69 16.13
C GLU A 57 10.29 -14.17 17.40
N ARG A 58 9.69 -13.16 18.02
CA ARG A 58 10.15 -12.61 19.29
C ARG A 58 9.75 -13.54 20.43
N PRO A 59 10.70 -14.18 21.15
CA PRO A 59 10.34 -14.93 22.35
C PRO A 59 9.80 -13.97 23.41
N TYR A 60 8.63 -14.29 23.96
CA TYR A 60 7.96 -13.53 25.02
C TYR A 60 8.76 -13.63 26.33
N ILE A 61 9.40 -12.54 26.74
CA ILE A 61 9.82 -12.32 28.13
C ILE A 61 9.07 -11.08 28.63
N ALA A 62 7.92 -11.33 29.28
CA ALA A 62 7.36 -10.63 30.45
C ALA A 62 5.83 -10.83 30.53
N THR A 63 5.42 -11.71 31.44
CA THR A 63 4.13 -11.68 32.18
C THR A 63 4.10 -10.45 33.13
N PRO A 64 2.95 -9.94 33.66
CA PRO A 64 1.55 -10.36 33.51
C PRO A 64 0.53 -9.23 33.15
N SER A 65 -0.70 -9.67 32.87
CA SER A 65 -1.94 -8.90 32.60
C SER A 65 -2.27 -7.80 33.63
N PRO A 66 -3.13 -6.82 33.24
CA PRO A 66 -4.53 -6.96 33.62
C PRO A 66 -5.51 -6.72 32.46
N SER A 67 -6.50 -7.59 32.39
CA SER A 67 -7.76 -7.41 31.68
C SER A 67 -8.41 -6.07 32.06
N ALA A 68 -8.81 -5.30 31.06
CA ALA A 68 -9.96 -4.41 31.17
C ALA A 68 -10.81 -4.64 29.91
N SER A 69 -11.83 -5.46 30.11
CA SER A 69 -12.87 -5.79 29.15
C SER A 69 -13.67 -4.54 28.76
N SER A 70 -13.93 -4.42 27.46
CA SER A 70 -15.13 -3.86 26.80
C SER A 70 -15.87 -2.67 27.42
N PRO A 71 -15.94 -1.51 26.73
CA PRO A 71 -17.01 -0.53 26.97
C PRO A 71 -18.26 -0.93 26.17
N SER A 72 -19.31 -1.37 26.86
CA SER A 72 -20.69 -1.37 26.35
C SER A 72 -21.39 -0.09 26.86
N PRO A 73 -21.99 0.74 25.99
CA PRO A 73 -22.60 2.01 26.38
C PRO A 73 -24.11 1.91 26.70
N GLU A 74 -24.57 2.92 27.46
CA GLU A 74 -25.94 3.46 27.65
C GLU A 74 -26.86 2.94 28.79
N PRO A 75 -27.83 3.74 29.31
CA PRO A 75 -28.00 5.22 29.26
C PRO A 75 -28.51 5.90 30.58
N ALA A 76 -28.48 7.24 30.55
CA ALA A 76 -29.41 8.22 31.16
C ALA A 76 -29.39 8.51 32.69
N SER A 77 -28.94 9.72 33.05
CA SER A 77 -29.86 10.81 33.43
C SER A 77 -29.16 12.15 33.75
N LYS A 78 -29.47 13.14 32.91
CA LYS A 78 -29.98 14.46 33.30
C LYS A 78 -29.02 15.48 33.93
N ARG A 79 -28.53 16.42 33.11
CA ARG A 79 -28.70 17.87 33.38
C ARG A 79 -28.30 18.79 32.19
N ILE A 80 -29.19 19.76 31.93
CA ILE A 80 -29.05 21.11 31.32
C ILE A 80 -28.60 21.29 29.84
N ALA A 81 -29.59 21.67 29.01
CA ALA A 81 -29.47 22.62 27.88
C ALA A 81 -29.65 24.07 28.42
N PRO A 82 -29.59 25.20 27.66
CA PRO A 82 -29.52 25.35 26.18
C PRO A 82 -28.60 26.50 25.66
N THR A 83 -28.04 26.40 24.45
CA THR A 83 -27.91 27.55 23.52
C THR A 83 -27.76 27.10 22.07
N GLN A 84 -28.71 27.50 21.24
CA GLN A 84 -28.81 27.39 19.76
C GLN A 84 -28.01 28.53 19.07
N PRO A 85 -28.08 28.74 17.73
CA PRO A 85 -28.00 27.85 16.56
C PRO A 85 -27.02 28.36 15.46
N SER A 86 -26.84 27.57 14.38
CA SER A 86 -26.40 27.96 13.03
C SER A 86 -24.93 28.40 12.85
N THR A 87 -24.12 27.80 11.98
CA THR A 87 -24.34 27.77 10.52
C THR A 87 -23.77 26.52 9.86
N ALA A 88 -24.54 25.99 8.90
CA ALA A 88 -24.07 25.06 7.90
C ALA A 88 -22.95 25.70 7.07
N GLN A 89 -21.81 25.00 6.94
CA GLN A 89 -21.03 25.03 5.70
C GLN A 89 -20.56 23.61 5.40
N ALA A 90 -21.40 22.92 4.64
CA ALA A 90 -20.95 21.93 3.69
C ALA A 90 -20.01 22.65 2.71
N SER A 91 -18.71 22.58 2.98
CA SER A 91 -17.67 22.93 2.04
C SER A 91 -17.02 21.63 1.62
N VAL A 92 -17.55 21.09 0.53
CA VAL A 92 -16.87 20.33 -0.53
C VAL A 92 -15.57 19.61 -0.13
N PRO A 93 -15.42 18.28 -0.38
CA PRO A 93 -14.08 17.73 -0.47
C PRO A 93 -13.38 18.54 -1.56
N LYS A 94 -12.46 19.42 -1.15
CA LYS A 94 -11.58 20.13 -2.08
C LYS A 94 -10.71 19.04 -2.66
N LEU A 95 -11.18 18.50 -3.78
CA LEU A 95 -10.39 17.80 -4.77
C LEU A 95 -9.32 18.80 -5.19
N THR A 96 -8.24 18.85 -4.41
CA THR A 96 -7.01 19.49 -4.82
C THR A 96 -6.45 18.57 -5.89
N THR A 97 -6.86 18.84 -7.12
CA THR A 97 -6.11 18.47 -8.32
C THR A 97 -4.73 19.13 -8.21
N SER A 98 -3.85 18.51 -7.44
CA SER A 98 -2.42 18.79 -7.39
C SER A 98 -1.73 17.51 -7.83
N ALA A 99 -1.56 17.42 -9.14
CA ALA A 99 -0.51 16.70 -9.84
C ALA A 99 0.00 15.41 -9.17
N ASN A 100 -0.57 14.26 -9.58
CA ASN A 100 -0.13 12.85 -9.47
C ASN A 100 0.95 12.43 -8.45
N GLY A 101 2.05 13.18 -8.30
CA GLY A 101 3.05 12.99 -7.26
C GLY A 101 2.55 13.28 -5.85
N ASP A 102 1.72 14.31 -5.63
CA ASP A 102 1.17 14.60 -4.30
C ASP A 102 0.12 13.55 -3.88
N ASP A 103 -0.69 13.06 -4.82
CA ASP A 103 -1.63 11.94 -4.59
C ASP A 103 -0.91 10.65 -4.20
N LEU A 104 0.17 10.29 -4.92
CA LEU A 104 0.97 9.12 -4.59
C LEU A 104 1.64 9.27 -3.23
N TYR A 105 2.18 10.46 -2.94
CA TYR A 105 2.78 10.78 -1.65
C TYR A 105 1.80 10.61 -0.50
N ASN A 106 0.59 11.16 -0.61
CA ASN A 106 -0.46 11.06 0.41
C ASN A 106 -0.94 9.61 0.59
N ARG A 107 -1.10 8.85 -0.49
CA ARG A 107 -1.52 7.45 -0.44
C ARG A 107 -0.48 6.55 0.22
N VAL A 108 0.81 6.80 -0.05
CA VAL A 108 1.92 6.07 0.60
C VAL A 108 2.00 6.45 2.08
N ARG A 109 1.86 7.73 2.42
CA ARG A 109 1.82 8.20 3.81
C ARG A 109 0.70 7.52 4.60
N ASP A 110 -0.52 7.51 4.07
CA ASP A 110 -1.69 6.87 4.70
C ASP A 110 -1.47 5.37 4.91
N ALA A 111 -0.99 4.67 3.89
CA ALA A 111 -0.70 3.23 3.97
C ALA A 111 0.36 2.90 5.03
N VAL A 112 1.40 3.74 5.17
CA VAL A 112 2.45 3.55 6.17
C VAL A 112 1.95 3.88 7.57
N VAL A 113 1.15 4.94 7.75
CA VAL A 113 0.53 5.27 9.04
C VAL A 113 -0.46 4.17 9.47
N ALA A 114 -1.25 3.62 8.55
CA ALA A 114 -2.15 2.50 8.84
C ALA A 114 -1.39 1.22 9.23
N ARG A 115 -0.20 1.00 8.67
CA ARG A 115 0.64 -0.18 8.95
C ARG A 115 1.50 -0.05 10.20
N LEU A 116 2.04 1.14 10.43
CA LEU A 116 3.11 1.39 11.40
C LEU A 116 2.67 2.27 12.57
N GLY A 117 1.48 2.88 12.48
CA GLY A 117 0.87 3.69 13.54
C GLY A 117 1.71 4.89 13.92
N ASP A 118 1.62 5.27 15.20
CA ASP A 118 2.34 6.41 15.79
C ASP A 118 3.82 6.12 16.12
N THR A 119 4.31 4.92 15.79
CA THR A 119 5.67 4.48 16.12
C THR A 119 6.77 5.17 15.31
N VAL A 120 6.41 6.10 14.42
CA VAL A 120 7.29 6.69 13.41
C VAL A 120 7.19 8.20 13.44
N ASP A 121 8.34 8.85 13.46
CA ASP A 121 8.42 10.30 13.37
C ASP A 121 7.90 10.81 12.01
N ALA A 122 7.00 11.79 12.06
CA ALA A 122 6.36 12.33 10.86
C ALA A 122 7.38 12.95 9.90
N GLN A 123 8.38 13.68 10.39
CA GLN A 123 9.39 14.32 9.54
C GLN A 123 10.30 13.28 8.87
N LEU A 124 10.66 12.22 9.59
CA LEU A 124 11.41 11.11 9.01
C LEU A 124 10.62 10.41 7.91
N LEU A 125 9.33 10.17 8.12
CA LEU A 125 8.44 9.57 7.14
C LEU A 125 8.38 10.40 5.85
N GLU A 126 8.18 11.72 5.96
CA GLU A 126 8.13 12.63 4.82
C GLU A 126 9.43 12.63 4.01
N THR A 127 10.57 12.58 4.69
CA THR A 127 11.89 12.55 4.07
C THR A 127 12.12 11.24 3.29
N ILE A 128 11.73 10.11 3.87
CA ILE A 128 11.86 8.80 3.20
C ILE A 128 10.95 8.70 1.99
N ILE A 129 9.69 9.14 2.09
CA ILE A 129 8.74 9.10 0.96
C ILE A 129 9.27 9.95 -0.19
N LYS A 130 9.76 11.17 0.07
CA LYS A 130 10.36 12.03 -0.97
C LYS A 130 11.56 11.36 -1.65
N ARG A 131 12.46 10.74 -0.87
CA ARG A 131 13.65 10.07 -1.41
C ARG A 131 13.29 8.86 -2.27
N VAL A 132 12.31 8.06 -1.85
CA VAL A 132 11.83 6.90 -2.61
C VAL A 132 11.17 7.37 -3.90
N LEU A 133 10.32 8.39 -3.85
CA LEU A 133 9.62 8.93 -5.01
C LEU A 133 10.58 9.47 -6.08
N GLN A 134 11.67 10.14 -5.67
CA GLN A 134 12.73 10.58 -6.59
C GLN A 134 13.46 9.39 -7.22
N ASN A 135 13.84 8.39 -6.42
CA ASN A 135 14.58 7.22 -6.91
C ASN A 135 13.78 6.36 -7.90
N VAL A 136 12.46 6.26 -7.74
CA VAL A 136 11.60 5.54 -8.69
C VAL A 136 11.31 6.34 -9.95
N SER A 137 11.39 7.68 -9.91
CA SER A 137 11.15 8.54 -11.08
C SER A 137 12.36 8.67 -12.00
N THR A 138 13.56 8.36 -11.50
CA THR A 138 14.83 8.45 -12.24
C THR A 138 15.20 7.18 -13.01
N LYS A 139 14.26 6.27 -13.25
CA LYS A 139 14.50 4.94 -13.85
C LYS A 139 13.53 4.68 -15.00
#